data_AF-A0A958FDS1-F1
#
_entry.id   AF-A0A958FDS1-F1
#
_cell.length_a   1.000
_cell.length_b   1.000
_cell.length_c   1.000
_cell.angle_alpha   90.00
_cell.angle_beta   90.00
_cell.angle_gamma   90.00
#
_symmetry.space_group_name_H-M   'P 1'
#
loop_
_entity.id
_entity.type
_entity.pdbx_description
1 polymer ?
#
loop_
_entity_poly.entity_id
_entity_poly.type
_entity_poly.pdbx_seq_one_letter_code
_entity_poly.pdbx_strand_id
1 'polypeptide(L)'
;ILKSMGAASKGIMRIFLLEGLIIGILGMIFGNILAYGLCWAQQKFGFFRMPPEVYIIDKLPVEMHALDFAVVSAIALVLCLLAATYPAYKASRLSPVDAIRYE
;
A
#
# COMPACT_ATOMS: atom_id res chain seq x y z
N ILE A 1 -20.01 -8.42 -17.50
CA ILE A 1 -20.26 -7.15 -18.22
C ILE A 1 -19.10 -6.79 -19.18
N LEU A 2 -17.90 -6.38 -18.73
CA LEU A 2 -16.80 -6.04 -19.68
C LEU A 2 -16.44 -7.16 -20.66
N LYS A 3 -16.35 -8.41 -20.17
CA LYS A 3 -16.07 -9.58 -21.01
C LYS A 3 -17.24 -9.94 -21.95
N SER A 4 -18.48 -9.63 -21.57
CA SER A 4 -19.67 -9.80 -22.41
C SER A 4 -19.84 -8.67 -23.44
N MET A 5 -19.15 -7.54 -23.28
CA MET A 5 -19.04 -6.46 -24.28
C MET A 5 -17.89 -6.67 -25.28
N GLY A 6 -17.26 -7.85 -25.30
CA GLY A 6 -16.18 -8.19 -26.24
C GLY A 6 -14.77 -7.78 -25.80
N ALA A 7 -14.58 -7.32 -24.56
CA ALA A 7 -13.25 -6.98 -24.07
C ALA A 7 -12.35 -8.21 -23.96
N ALA A 8 -11.17 -8.16 -24.61
CA ALA A 8 -10.16 -9.21 -24.49
C ALA A 8 -9.70 -9.37 -23.04
N SER A 9 -9.45 -10.62 -22.62
CA SER A 9 -9.01 -10.96 -21.25
C SER A 9 -7.76 -10.18 -20.79
N LYS A 10 -6.88 -9.80 -21.74
CA LYS A 10 -5.72 -8.93 -21.50
C LYS A 10 -6.10 -7.49 -21.11
N GLY A 11 -7.20 -6.96 -21.64
CA GLY A 11 -7.72 -5.64 -21.28
C GLY A 11 -8.24 -5.59 -19.85
N ILE A 12 -8.97 -6.62 -19.42
CA ILE A 12 -9.46 -6.75 -18.04
C ILE A 12 -8.29 -6.82 -17.06
N MET A 13 -7.27 -7.61 -17.37
CA MET A 13 -6.07 -7.71 -16.54
C MET A 13 -5.35 -6.35 -16.39
N ARG A 14 -5.23 -5.57 -17.47
CA ARG A 14 -4.63 -4.22 -17.42
C ARG A 14 -5.40 -3.25 -16.53
N ILE A 15 -6.73 -3.28 -16.58
CA ILE A 15 -7.57 -2.40 -15.75
C ILE A 15 -7.33 -2.70 -14.26
N PHE A 16 -7.37 -3.98 -13.87
CA PHE A 16 -7.12 -4.35 -12.47
C PHE A 16 -5.70 -4.04 -12.00
N LEU A 17 -4.69 -4.21 -12.87
CA LEU A 17 -3.32 -3.82 -12.55
C LEU A 17 -3.16 -2.31 -12.39
N LEU A 18 -3.81 -1.51 -13.25
CA LEU A 18 -3.79 -0.05 -13.15
C LEU A 18 -4.50 0.44 -11.89
N GLU A 19 -5.66 -0.12 -11.56
CA GLU A 19 -6.36 0.14 -10.30
C GLU A 19 -5.47 -0.18 -9.09
N GLY A 20 -4.84 -1.36 -9.08
CA GLY A 20 -3.91 -1.74 -8.02
C GLY A 20 -2.72 -0.79 -7.90
N LEU A 21 -2.18 -0.32 -9.02
CA LEU A 21 -1.09 0.67 -9.04
C LEU A 21 -1.54 2.03 -8.50
N ILE A 22 -2.72 2.51 -8.89
CA ILE A 22 -3.28 3.78 -8.43
C ILE A 22 -3.50 3.73 -6.91
N ILE A 23 -4.13 2.67 -6.41
CA ILE A 23 -4.38 2.47 -4.98
C ILE A 23 -3.04 2.36 -4.22
N GLY A 24 -2.06 1.64 -4.77
CA GLY A 24 -0.73 1.50 -4.17
C GLY A 24 0.01 2.83 -4.06
N ILE A 25 0.00 3.66 -5.11
CA ILE A 25 0.62 4.98 -5.10
C ILE A 25 -0.06 5.91 -4.09
N LEU A 26 -1.39 5.94 -4.07
CA LEU A 26 -2.14 6.75 -3.10
C LEU A 26 -1.85 6.30 -1.67
N GLY A 27 -1.84 4.99 -1.41
CA GLY A 27 -1.49 4.43 -0.10
C GLY A 27 -0.07 4.78 0.34
N MET A 28 0.90 4.72 -0.58
CA MET A 28 2.29 5.13 -0.30
C MET A 28 2.38 6.61 0.08
N ILE A 29 1.72 7.50 -0.67
CA ILE A 29 1.74 8.94 -0.39
C ILE A 29 1.13 9.22 0.98
N PHE A 30 -0.06 8.68 1.26
CA PHE A 30 -0.72 8.84 2.56
C PHE A 30 0.10 8.24 3.70
N GLY A 31 0.67 7.05 3.52
CA GLY A 31 1.51 6.39 4.51
C GLY A 31 2.76 7.21 4.86
N ASN A 32 3.45 7.77 3.87
CA ASN A 32 4.62 8.62 4.09
C ASN A 32 4.25 9.93 4.80
N ILE A 33 3.15 10.58 4.41
CA ILE A 33 2.66 11.79 5.10
C ILE A 33 2.36 11.48 6.57
N LEU A 34 1.66 10.37 6.83
CA LEU A 34 1.31 9.96 8.18
C LEU A 34 2.56 9.64 9.02
N ALA A 35 3.50 8.87 8.46
CA ALA A 35 4.74 8.47 9.12
C ALA A 35 5.62 9.69 9.45
N TYR A 36 5.77 10.62 8.51
CA TYR A 36 6.50 11.87 8.74
C TYR A 36 5.82 12.72 9.82
N GLY A 37 4.50 12.86 9.75
CA GLY A 37 3.71 13.59 10.75
C GLY A 37 3.84 12.99 12.16
N LEU A 38 3.80 11.66 12.27
CA LEU A 38 4.02 10.92 13.51
C LEU A 38 5.44 11.14 14.06
N CYS A 39 6.46 11.01 13.21
CA CYS A 39 7.85 11.22 13.64
C CYS A 39 8.10 12.68 14.08
N TRP A 40 7.53 13.66 13.37
CA TRP A 40 7.60 15.07 13.74
C TRP A 40 6.87 15.37 15.05
N ALA A 41 5.66 14.83 15.23
CA ALA A 41 4.91 14.95 16.47
C ALA A 41 5.66 14.32 17.64
N GLN A 42 6.29 13.16 17.43
CA GLN A 42 7.12 12.48 18.44
C GLN A 42 8.34 13.32 18.85
N GLN A 43 9.05 13.93 17.89
CA GLN A 43 10.18 14.82 18.20
C GLN A 43 9.74 16.08 18.97
N LYS A 44 8.57 16.65 18.63
CA LYS A 44 8.08 17.89 19.23
C LYS A 44 7.41 17.70 20.60
N PHE A 45 6.61 16.65 20.76
CA PHE A 45 5.83 16.40 21.98
C PHE A 45 6.49 15.39 22.92
N GLY A 46 7.42 14.56 22.45
CA GLY A 46 8.09 13.56 23.28
C GLY A 46 7.11 12.59 23.94
N PHE A 47 6.13 12.08 23.19
CA PHE A 47 5.01 11.29 23.72
C PHE A 47 5.50 10.00 24.43
N PHE A 48 6.61 9.43 23.95
CA PHE A 48 7.32 8.34 24.63
C PHE A 48 8.53 8.89 25.41
N ARG A 49 8.27 9.45 26.59
CA ARG A 49 9.31 9.71 27.59
C ARG A 49 9.67 8.39 28.26
N MET A 50 10.91 7.94 28.11
CA MET A 50 11.44 6.85 28.92
C MET A 50 11.50 7.32 30.39
N PRO A 51 11.14 6.48 31.38
CA PRO A 51 11.29 6.84 32.78
C PRO A 51 12.77 7.17 33.07
N PRO A 52 13.06 8.36 33.62
CA PRO A 52 14.42 8.91 33.72
C PRO A 52 15.36 8.18 34.69
N GLU A 53 14.93 7.07 35.29
CA GLU A 53 15.69 6.33 36.29
C GLU A 53 16.73 5.37 35.69
N VAL A 54 16.70 5.09 34.38
CA VAL A 54 17.60 4.11 33.74
C VAL A 54 18.32 4.66 32.49
N TYR A 55 17.86 5.75 31.88
CA TYR A 55 18.44 6.30 30.65
C TYR A 55 18.81 7.78 30.78
N ILE A 56 20.09 8.09 30.58
CA ILE A 56 20.71 9.44 30.62
C ILE A 56 20.28 10.31 29.41
N ILE A 57 19.36 9.84 28.55
CA ILE A 57 18.94 10.50 27.31
C ILE A 57 17.44 10.87 27.40
N ASP A 58 17.17 12.17 27.45
CA ASP A 58 15.87 12.81 27.71
C ASP A 58 14.74 12.51 26.68
N LYS A 59 15.06 11.93 25.51
CA LYS A 59 14.12 11.70 24.41
C LYS A 59 14.57 10.50 23.57
N LEU A 60 13.63 9.70 23.05
CA LEU A 60 13.93 8.72 22.01
C LEU A 60 14.49 9.46 20.78
N PRO A 61 15.76 9.29 20.39
CA PRO A 61 16.29 9.92 19.18
C PRO A 61 15.66 9.22 17.98
N VAL A 62 14.60 9.82 17.43
CA VAL A 62 14.02 9.38 16.15
C VAL A 62 14.82 10.02 15.03
N GLU A 63 15.80 9.28 14.50
CA GLU A 63 16.51 9.67 13.28
C GLU A 63 15.67 9.27 12.07
N MET A 64 15.19 10.26 11.32
CA MET A 64 14.43 10.03 10.10
C MET A 64 15.42 9.88 8.93
N HIS A 65 15.77 8.66 8.56
CA HIS A 65 16.57 8.42 7.36
C HIS A 65 15.67 8.30 6.13
N ALA A 66 15.92 9.13 5.11
CA ALA A 66 15.19 9.06 3.84
C ALA A 66 15.25 7.68 3.16
N LEU A 67 16.32 6.91 3.42
CA LEU A 67 16.47 5.53 2.96
C LEU A 67 15.39 4.61 3.53
N ASP A 68 15.04 4.74 4.81
CA ASP A 68 14.02 3.89 5.44
C ASP A 68 12.65 4.14 4.81
N PHE A 69 12.31 5.41 4.58
CA PHE A 69 11.08 5.78 3.88
C PHE A 69 11.05 5.23 2.44
N ALA A 70 12.17 5.31 1.72
CA ALA A 70 12.28 4.80 0.35
C ALA A 70 12.14 3.27 0.30
N VAL A 71 12.82 2.54 1.19
CA VAL A 71 12.79 1.07 1.25
C VAL A 71 11.39 0.58 1.66
N VAL A 72 10.79 1.16 2.69
CA VAL A 72 9.44 0.80 3.15
C VAL A 72 8.41 1.08 2.05
N SER A 73 8.53 2.23 1.37
CA SER A 73 7.66 2.58 0.24
C SER A 73 7.80 1.59 -0.91
N ALA A 74 9.03 1.20 -1.27
CA ALA A 74 9.29 0.22 -2.32
C ALA A 74 8.69 -1.15 -1.97
N ILE A 75 8.88 -1.62 -0.74
CA ILE A 75 8.30 -2.88 -0.25
C ILE A 75 6.77 -2.81 -0.28
N ALA A 76 6.18 -1.72 0.22
CA ALA A 76 4.72 -1.54 0.22
C ALA A 76 4.14 -1.57 -1.20
N LEU A 77 4.82 -0.92 -2.16
CA LEU A 77 4.39 -0.87 -3.55
C LEU A 77 4.49 -2.26 -4.22
N VAL A 78 5.56 -3.02 -3.94
CA VAL A 78 5.70 -4.42 -4.38
C VAL A 78 4.59 -5.29 -3.79
N LEU A 79 4.32 -5.19 -2.48
CA LEU A 79 3.25 -5.94 -1.83
C LEU A 79 1.88 -5.58 -2.40
N CYS A 80 1.63 -4.30 -2.71
CA CYS A 80 0.38 -3.86 -3.32
C CYS A 80 0.20 -4.44 -4.72
N LEU A 81 1.27 -4.45 -5.53
CA LEU A 81 1.26 -5.08 -6.86
C LEU A 81 1.06 -6.60 -6.79
N LEU A 82 1.67 -7.28 -5.82
CA LEU A 82 1.47 -8.72 -5.57
C LEU A 82 0.02 -9.01 -5.12
N ALA A 83 -0.52 -8.16 -4.25
CA ALA A 83 -1.91 -8.28 -3.82
C ALA A 83 -2.89 -8.02 -4.97
N ALA A 84 -2.60 -7.07 -5.87
CA ALA A 84 -3.44 -6.74 -7.03
C ALA A 84 -3.34 -7.77 -8.17
N THR A 85 -2.22 -8.48 -8.28
CA THR A 85 -2.05 -9.52 -9.33
C THR A 85 -2.96 -10.73 -9.10
N TYR A 86 -3.24 -11.12 -7.85
CA TYR A 86 -4.18 -12.21 -7.54
C TYR A 86 -5.62 -11.97 -8.06
N PRO A 87 -6.30 -10.86 -7.73
CA PRO A 87 -7.63 -10.56 -8.27
C PRO A 87 -7.57 -10.27 -9.77
N ALA A 88 -6.50 -9.66 -10.29
CA ALA A 88 -6.34 -9.46 -11.74
C ALA A 88 -6.31 -10.79 -12.49
N TYR A 89 -5.56 -11.77 -11.98
CA TYR A 89 -5.50 -13.12 -12.55
C TYR A 89 -6.85 -13.82 -12.45
N LYS A 90 -7.51 -13.78 -11.27
CA LYS A 90 -8.84 -14.37 -11.05
C LYS A 90 -9.90 -13.76 -11.98
N ALA A 91 -9.94 -12.44 -12.11
CA ALA A 91 -10.84 -11.71 -13.01
C ALA A 91 -10.58 -12.02 -14.49
N SER A 92 -9.32 -12.19 -14.88
CA SER A 92 -8.95 -12.53 -16.26
C SER A 92 -9.43 -13.94 -16.66
N ARG A 93 -9.51 -14.89 -15.71
CA ARG A 93 -9.92 -16.29 -15.96
C ARG A 93 -11.40 -16.59 -15.71
N LEU A 94 -12.16 -15.69 -15.08
CA LEU A 94 -13.62 -15.82 -14.94
C LEU A 94 -14.29 -15.84 -16.32
N SER A 95 -14.75 -17.01 -16.78
CA SER A 95 -15.43 -17.18 -18.06
C SER A 95 -16.82 -16.53 -17.98
N PRO A 96 -17.29 -15.81 -19.01
CA PRO A 96 -18.58 -15.13 -18.98
C PRO A 96 -19.77 -16.09 -18.84
N VAL A 97 -19.56 -17.38 -19.16
CA VAL A 97 -20.59 -18.43 -19.04
C VAL A 97 -20.89 -18.79 -17.58
N ASP A 98 -19.91 -18.71 -16.67
CA ASP A 98 -20.14 -18.98 -15.24
C ASP A 98 -20.87 -17.84 -14.52
N ALA A 99 -20.79 -16.62 -15.06
CA ALA A 99 -21.48 -15.44 -14.50
C ALA A 99 -22.99 -15.47 -14.74
N ILE A 100 -23.45 -16.10 -15.84
CA ILE A 100 -24.88 -16.24 -16.18
C ILE A 100 -25.49 -17.47 -15.47
N ARG A 101 -24.66 -18.45 -15.08
CA ARG A 101 -25.13 -19.68 -14.41
C ARG A 101 -25.38 -19.50 -12.90
N TYR A 102 -25.06 -18.33 -12.36
CA TYR A 102 -25.28 -17.95 -10.96
C TYR A 102 -26.31 -16.82 -10.79
N GLU A 103 -26.99 -16.41 -11.87
CA GLU A 103 -28.27 -15.69 -11.81
C GLU A 103 -29.45 -16.67 -11.83
#